data_AF-A0A0D2WM17-F1
#
_entry.id   AF-A0A0D2WM17-F1
#
_cell.length_a   1.000
_cell.length_b   1.000
_cell.length_c   1.000
_cell.angle_alpha   90.00
_cell.angle_beta   90.00
_cell.angle_gamma   90.00
#
_symmetry.space_group_name_H-M   'P 1'
#
loop_
_entity.id
_entity.type
_entity.pdbx_description
1 polymer ?
#
loop_
_entity_poly.entity_id
_entity_poly.type
_entity_poly.pdbx_seq_one_letter_code
_entity_poly.pdbx_strand_id
1 'polypeptide(L)'
;MPTLYDLATSNPVIGTVLKLEANSPPGSWPVVGAMQIPRSALFNILFELCDVTSHNMRHVVCELMLDLIYARFEEPSSKSTQDVAVVGNCLDISGRVSSSELPLRPGSISAKELECYIQKLLPDARSAYAVTTLILSDNELRNPDMAYAAAAVQLLPLCRAVKLRRNRFGYGTPDRAMIAELRKIVENESVRFVDVAGEMFTGSDWQEAFSDWPEALWQKLVFIPLVWLKGHNWNNPDICGPFVAASRACHERYYASNEPEPIF
;
A
#
# COMPACT_ATOMS: atom_id res chain seq x y z
N MET A 1 24.93 28.34 -15.84
CA MET A 1 25.23 27.16 -15.00
C MET A 1 24.09 27.04 -14.01
N PRO A 2 23.53 25.84 -13.78
CA PRO A 2 22.51 25.66 -12.74
C PRO A 2 23.11 25.99 -11.36
N THR A 3 22.32 26.65 -10.53
CA THR A 3 22.66 26.98 -9.15
C THR A 3 22.05 25.97 -8.17
N LEU A 4 22.48 25.99 -6.91
CA LEU A 4 21.86 25.15 -5.87
C LEU A 4 20.39 25.53 -5.63
N TYR A 5 20.02 26.79 -5.82
CA TYR A 5 18.62 27.22 -5.80
C TYR A 5 17.81 26.54 -6.92
N ASP A 6 18.35 26.49 -8.14
CA ASP A 6 17.69 25.86 -9.28
C ASP A 6 17.50 24.35 -9.05
N LEU A 7 18.51 23.67 -8.48
CA LEU A 7 18.38 22.26 -8.12
C LEU A 7 17.39 22.02 -6.97
N ALA A 8 17.44 22.82 -5.91
CA ALA A 8 16.57 22.66 -4.76
C ALA A 8 15.10 22.89 -5.12
N THR A 9 14.81 23.86 -5.98
CA THR A 9 13.43 24.13 -6.43
C THR A 9 12.92 23.14 -7.47
N SER A 10 13.80 22.53 -8.26
CA SER A 10 13.44 21.46 -9.21
C SER A 10 12.95 20.17 -8.52
N ASN A 11 13.32 19.96 -7.26
CA ASN A 11 12.87 18.84 -6.45
C ASN A 11 11.91 19.31 -5.35
N PRO A 12 10.61 18.96 -5.40
CA PRO A 12 9.60 19.49 -4.47
C PRO A 12 9.85 19.14 -2.99
N VAL A 13 10.60 18.07 -2.71
CA VAL A 13 10.98 17.70 -1.33
C VAL A 13 12.17 18.53 -0.85
N ILE A 14 13.17 18.75 -1.70
CA ILE A 14 14.34 19.56 -1.34
C ILE A 14 13.94 21.04 -1.19
N GLY A 15 13.07 21.54 -2.07
CA GLY A 15 12.59 22.92 -2.03
C GLY A 15 11.77 23.24 -0.78
N THR A 16 11.04 22.26 -0.24
CA THR A 16 10.29 22.42 1.01
C THR A 16 11.17 22.36 2.26
N VAL A 17 12.27 21.60 2.23
CA VAL A 17 13.17 21.39 3.38
C VAL A 17 14.30 22.41 3.46
N LEU A 18 15.04 22.64 2.36
CA LEU A 18 16.21 23.51 2.38
C LEU A 18 15.87 25.01 2.30
N LYS A 19 14.68 25.36 1.78
CA LYS A 19 14.18 26.75 1.65
C LYS A 19 15.25 27.74 1.17
N LEU A 20 16.06 27.35 0.19
CA LEU A 20 17.12 28.20 -0.35
C LEU A 20 16.49 29.39 -1.09
N GLU A 21 17.06 30.58 -0.91
CA GLU A 21 16.70 31.76 -1.68
C GLU A 21 17.70 31.97 -2.82
N ALA A 22 17.23 32.39 -4.00
CA ALA A 22 18.08 32.58 -5.19
C ALA A 22 19.25 33.55 -4.95
N ASN A 23 19.03 34.57 -4.11
CA ASN A 23 20.01 35.60 -3.79
C ASN A 23 20.84 35.29 -2.54
N SER A 24 20.63 34.13 -1.91
CA SER A 24 21.42 33.71 -0.74
C SER A 24 22.78 33.16 -1.19
N PRO A 25 23.83 33.25 -0.36
CA PRO A 25 25.12 32.64 -0.66
C PRO A 25 25.00 31.16 -1.04
N PRO A 26 24.36 30.26 -0.25
CA PRO A 26 24.22 28.87 -0.69
C PRO A 26 23.34 28.73 -1.94
N GLY A 27 22.30 29.55 -2.11
CA GLY A 27 21.40 29.46 -3.28
C GLY A 27 22.05 29.85 -4.60
N SER A 28 22.94 30.84 -4.58
CA SER A 28 23.65 31.35 -5.77
C SER A 28 24.89 30.55 -6.16
N TRP A 29 25.28 29.55 -5.37
CA TRP A 29 26.46 28.73 -5.67
C TRP A 29 26.27 27.91 -6.95
N PRO A 30 27.25 27.94 -7.87
CA PRO A 30 27.19 27.20 -9.10
C PRO A 30 27.35 25.70 -8.84
N VAL A 31 26.50 24.89 -9.47
CA VAL A 31 26.61 23.43 -9.43
C VAL A 31 27.68 23.02 -10.43
N VAL A 32 28.82 22.58 -9.91
CA VAL A 32 29.98 22.16 -10.72
C VAL A 32 29.90 20.67 -11.10
N GLY A 33 29.05 19.91 -10.41
CA GLY A 33 28.75 18.50 -10.67
C GLY A 33 27.91 17.90 -9.54
N ALA A 34 27.25 16.77 -9.81
CA ALA A 34 26.60 15.96 -8.77
C ALA A 34 27.49 14.76 -8.45
N MET A 35 28.02 14.68 -7.23
CA MET A 35 28.72 13.50 -6.78
C MET A 35 27.68 12.44 -6.39
N GLN A 36 27.70 11.30 -7.07
CA GLN A 36 26.95 10.14 -6.60
C GLN A 36 27.62 9.64 -5.33
N ILE A 37 26.96 9.84 -4.20
CA ILE A 37 27.39 9.24 -2.94
C ILE A 37 26.96 7.76 -3.01
N PRO A 38 27.86 6.79 -2.84
CA PRO A 38 27.48 5.38 -2.75
C PRO A 38 26.52 5.17 -1.58
N ARG A 39 25.48 4.34 -1.76
CA ARG A 39 24.48 4.07 -0.71
C ARG A 39 25.14 3.67 0.63
N SER A 40 26.20 2.86 0.58
CA SER A 40 26.97 2.46 1.76
C SER A 40 27.68 3.62 2.46
N ALA A 41 28.17 4.61 1.71
CA ALA A 41 28.78 5.80 2.29
C ALA A 41 27.73 6.69 2.98
N LEU A 42 26.55 6.84 2.36
CA LEU A 42 25.45 7.60 2.97
C LEU A 42 24.86 6.87 4.18
N PHE A 43 24.79 5.53 4.14
CA PHE A 43 24.39 4.70 5.29
C PHE A 43 25.27 5.00 6.50
N ASN A 44 26.59 4.94 6.34
CA ASN A 44 27.52 5.18 7.44
C ASN A 44 27.37 6.58 8.04
N ILE A 45 27.19 7.59 7.19
CA ILE A 45 26.96 8.97 7.65
C ILE A 45 25.65 9.07 8.44
N LEU A 46 24.55 8.50 7.91
CA LEU A 46 23.27 8.48 8.61
C LEU A 46 23.36 7.69 9.93
N PHE A 47 24.09 6.59 9.94
CA PHE A 47 24.27 5.73 11.11
C PHE A 47 25.06 6.42 12.22
N GLU A 48 26.03 7.26 11.87
CA GLU A 48 26.75 8.07 12.85
C GLU A 48 25.90 9.22 13.40
N LEU A 49 25.05 9.82 12.56
CA LEU A 49 24.20 10.97 12.93
C LEU A 49 22.86 10.57 13.57
N CYS A 50 22.42 9.32 13.43
CA CYS A 50 21.13 8.86 13.92
C CYS A 50 21.18 8.63 15.44
N ASP A 51 20.56 9.53 16.19
CA ASP A 51 20.49 9.49 17.66
C ASP A 51 19.40 8.52 18.16
N VAL A 52 19.50 7.27 17.73
CA VAL A 52 18.65 6.15 18.21
C VAL A 52 19.49 5.25 19.10
N THR A 53 19.00 5.00 20.32
CA THR A 53 19.72 4.31 21.40
C THR A 53 19.97 2.83 21.14
N SER A 54 19.10 2.16 20.37
CA SER A 54 19.27 0.75 20.00
C SER A 54 19.94 0.61 18.63
N HIS A 55 21.05 -0.12 18.58
CA HIS A 55 21.83 -0.38 17.37
C HIS A 55 21.00 -0.99 16.24
N ASN A 56 20.12 -1.94 16.56
CA ASN A 56 19.23 -2.57 15.57
C ASN A 56 18.18 -1.59 15.02
N MET A 57 17.61 -0.74 15.88
CA MET A 57 16.64 0.27 15.44
C MET A 57 17.30 1.34 14.58
N ARG A 58 18.54 1.72 14.93
CA ARG A 58 19.33 2.66 14.14
C ARG A 58 19.55 2.14 12.72
N HIS A 59 19.92 0.87 12.57
CA HIS A 59 20.09 0.24 11.27
C HIS A 59 18.81 0.28 10.43
N VAL A 60 17.66 -0.08 11.02
CA VAL A 60 16.36 -0.08 10.33
C VAL A 60 15.96 1.34 9.90
N VAL A 61 16.15 2.34 10.77
CA VAL A 61 15.84 3.74 10.44
C VAL A 61 16.74 4.26 9.33
N CYS A 62 18.04 3.96 9.36
CA CYS A 62 18.97 4.35 8.30
C CYS A 62 18.60 3.70 6.95
N GLU A 63 18.25 2.41 6.92
CA GLU A 63 17.79 1.74 5.69
C GLU A 63 16.51 2.39 5.14
N LEU A 64 15.52 2.67 5.98
CA LEU A 64 14.28 3.33 5.56
C LEU A 64 14.54 4.75 5.02
N MET A 65 15.44 5.50 5.65
CA MET A 65 15.85 6.83 5.16
C MET A 65 16.58 6.74 3.82
N LEU A 66 17.46 5.75 3.64
CA LEU A 66 18.12 5.52 2.36
C LEU A 66 17.15 5.08 1.28
N ASP A 67 16.15 4.27 1.61
CA ASP A 67 15.10 3.90 0.67
C ASP A 67 14.33 5.14 0.23
N LEU A 68 14.01 6.06 1.13
CA LEU A 68 13.39 7.34 0.75
C LEU A 68 14.29 8.21 -0.14
N ILE A 69 15.61 8.18 0.06
CA ILE A 69 16.59 8.98 -0.70
C ILE A 69 16.91 8.36 -2.07
N TYR A 70 17.08 7.04 -2.13
CA TYR A 70 17.53 6.30 -3.32
C TYR A 70 16.39 5.68 -4.14
N ALA A 71 15.17 5.53 -3.61
CA ALA A 71 14.02 5.05 -4.38
C ALA A 71 13.63 5.98 -5.55
N ARG A 72 14.31 7.12 -5.72
CA ARG A 72 14.16 8.03 -6.87
C ARG A 72 15.34 8.05 -7.85
N PHE A 73 16.45 7.34 -7.60
CA PHE A 73 17.64 7.37 -8.46
C PHE A 73 18.01 6.03 -9.09
N GLU A 74 17.35 4.94 -8.72
CA GLU A 74 17.19 3.86 -9.68
C GLU A 74 16.30 4.41 -10.79
N GLU A 75 16.90 4.74 -11.94
CA GLU A 75 16.15 4.91 -13.17
C GLU A 75 15.14 3.77 -13.22
N PRO A 76 13.83 4.05 -13.39
CA PRO A 76 12.95 3.00 -13.83
C PRO A 76 13.60 2.54 -15.13
N SER A 77 14.13 1.31 -15.13
CA SER A 77 14.43 0.60 -16.38
C SER A 77 13.28 0.94 -17.30
N SER A 78 13.58 1.40 -18.52
CA SER A 78 12.70 1.97 -19.54
C SER A 78 11.58 1.03 -20.01
N LYS A 79 11.00 0.26 -19.10
CA LYS A 79 9.69 -0.35 -19.18
C LYS A 79 8.70 0.79 -19.12
N SER A 80 7.91 0.87 -20.17
CA SER A 80 6.86 1.87 -20.28
C SER A 80 6.03 1.90 -18.99
N THR A 81 5.43 3.04 -18.68
CA THR A 81 4.42 3.16 -17.62
C THR A 81 3.25 2.17 -17.78
N GLN A 82 3.16 1.43 -18.89
CA GLN A 82 2.20 0.36 -19.15
C GLN A 82 2.70 -1.04 -18.71
N ASP A 83 4.00 -1.28 -18.53
CA ASP A 83 4.57 -2.65 -18.42
C ASP A 83 4.66 -3.23 -17.00
N VAL A 84 4.20 -2.52 -15.96
CA VAL A 84 4.44 -2.91 -14.55
C VAL A 84 3.16 -3.25 -13.78
N ALA A 85 1.98 -2.95 -14.30
CA ALA A 85 0.75 -3.19 -13.54
C ALA A 85 0.27 -4.64 -13.59
N VAL A 86 0.54 -5.39 -14.67
CA VAL A 86 0.09 -6.78 -14.82
C VAL A 86 1.30 -7.71 -14.84
N VAL A 87 1.51 -8.47 -13.77
CA VAL A 87 2.57 -9.48 -13.68
C VAL A 87 1.92 -10.87 -13.62
N GLY A 88 1.92 -11.58 -14.75
CA GLY A 88 1.18 -12.84 -14.87
C GLY A 88 -0.33 -12.61 -14.70
N ASN A 89 -0.94 -13.28 -13.72
CA ASN A 89 -2.36 -13.14 -13.39
C ASN A 89 -2.63 -12.11 -12.29
N CYS A 90 -1.63 -11.29 -11.93
CA CYS A 90 -1.72 -10.31 -10.87
C CYS A 90 -1.81 -8.90 -11.45
N LEU A 91 -2.83 -8.13 -11.04
CA LEU A 91 -2.92 -6.70 -11.27
C LEU A 91 -2.43 -5.96 -10.01
N ASP A 92 -1.20 -5.47 -10.07
CA ASP A 92 -0.54 -4.72 -9.01
C ASP A 92 -0.60 -3.21 -9.28
N ILE A 93 -1.37 -2.51 -8.44
CA ILE A 93 -1.53 -1.05 -8.47
C ILE A 93 -1.11 -0.48 -7.10
N SER A 94 -0.19 -1.16 -6.42
CA SER A 94 0.30 -0.73 -5.11
C SER A 94 1.11 0.55 -5.20
N GLY A 95 0.91 1.46 -4.24
CA GLY A 95 1.60 2.77 -4.18
C GLY A 95 1.28 3.77 -5.31
N ARG A 96 0.32 3.47 -6.18
CA ARG A 96 -0.04 4.26 -7.38
C ARG A 96 -1.37 4.97 -7.29
N VAL A 97 -2.22 4.63 -6.32
CA VAL A 97 -3.52 5.26 -6.10
C VAL A 97 -3.39 6.21 -4.91
N SER A 98 -3.97 7.40 -5.03
CA SER A 98 -3.97 8.42 -3.99
C SER A 98 -5.39 8.75 -3.58
N SER A 99 -5.63 8.86 -2.28
CA SER A 99 -6.87 9.42 -1.72
C SER A 99 -7.05 10.92 -2.06
N SER A 100 -5.95 11.60 -2.42
CA SER A 100 -6.00 12.99 -2.89
C SER A 100 -6.32 13.06 -4.38
N GLU A 101 -7.13 14.05 -4.76
CA GLU A 101 -7.34 14.44 -6.17
C GLU A 101 -6.08 15.02 -6.83
N LEU A 102 -5.11 15.48 -6.02
CA LEU A 102 -3.84 15.95 -6.52
C LEU A 102 -2.86 14.77 -6.64
N PRO A 103 -2.14 14.64 -7.78
CA PRO A 103 -1.10 13.63 -7.93
C PRO A 103 0.06 13.96 -6.99
N LEU A 104 0.03 13.38 -5.79
CA LEU A 104 1.08 13.54 -4.78
C LEU A 104 2.39 12.86 -5.21
N ARG A 105 2.34 11.97 -6.21
CA ARG A 105 3.49 11.27 -6.79
C ARG A 105 3.41 11.29 -8.33
N PRO A 106 4.54 11.40 -9.05
CA PRO A 106 4.53 11.25 -10.50
C PRO A 106 3.95 9.90 -10.91
N GLY A 107 2.95 9.91 -11.80
CA GLY A 107 2.26 8.69 -12.25
C GLY A 107 1.23 8.12 -11.27
N SER A 108 0.98 8.75 -10.12
CA SER A 108 -0.17 8.38 -9.28
C SER A 108 -1.47 8.88 -9.88
N ILE A 109 -2.53 8.09 -9.72
CA ILE A 109 -3.90 8.46 -10.05
C ILE A 109 -4.69 8.77 -8.78
N SER A 110 -5.78 9.52 -8.91
CA SER A 110 -6.73 9.64 -7.80
C SER A 110 -7.55 8.35 -7.64
N ALA A 111 -8.04 8.07 -6.42
CA ALA A 111 -8.89 6.90 -6.16
C ALA A 111 -10.16 6.90 -7.03
N LYS A 112 -10.71 8.10 -7.32
CA LYS A 112 -11.84 8.30 -8.23
C LYS A 112 -11.58 7.82 -9.65
N GLU A 113 -10.33 7.85 -10.09
CA GLU A 113 -9.92 7.45 -11.44
C GLU A 113 -9.56 5.96 -11.53
N LEU A 114 -9.58 5.22 -10.41
CA LEU A 114 -9.11 3.84 -10.33
C LEU A 114 -9.81 2.93 -11.34
N GLU A 115 -11.14 3.01 -11.43
CA GLU A 115 -11.92 2.23 -12.40
C GLU A 115 -11.49 2.52 -13.85
N CYS A 116 -11.42 3.81 -14.21
CA CYS A 116 -11.01 4.22 -15.56
C CYS A 116 -9.57 3.79 -15.86
N TYR A 117 -8.68 3.84 -14.87
CA TYR A 117 -7.30 3.41 -15.00
C TYR A 117 -7.19 1.90 -15.22
N ILE A 118 -7.94 1.09 -14.47
CA ILE A 118 -7.97 -0.37 -14.66
C ILE A 118 -8.51 -0.72 -16.05
N GLN A 119 -9.58 -0.06 -16.51
CA GLN A 119 -10.13 -0.26 -17.85
C GLN A 119 -9.14 0.11 -18.96
N LYS A 120 -8.28 1.13 -18.74
CA LYS A 120 -7.20 1.48 -19.68
C LYS A 120 -6.08 0.45 -19.70
N LEU A 121 -5.74 -0.14 -18.55
CA LEU A 121 -4.73 -1.20 -18.44
C LEU A 121 -5.23 -2.53 -19.00
N LEU A 122 -6.52 -2.79 -18.88
CA LEU A 122 -7.18 -4.02 -19.31
C LEU A 122 -8.22 -3.68 -20.41
N PRO A 123 -7.76 -3.29 -21.61
CA PRO A 123 -8.63 -2.73 -22.65
C PRO A 123 -9.60 -3.76 -23.26
N ASP A 124 -9.36 -5.05 -23.05
CA ASP A 124 -10.23 -6.13 -23.50
C ASP A 124 -10.67 -7.03 -22.34
N ALA A 125 -11.83 -7.67 -22.54
CA ALA A 125 -12.40 -8.58 -21.54
C ALA A 125 -11.40 -9.69 -21.19
N ARG A 126 -10.71 -10.28 -22.17
CA ARG A 126 -9.79 -11.40 -21.96
C ARG A 126 -8.70 -11.07 -20.93
N SER A 127 -8.17 -9.86 -20.98
CA SER A 127 -7.17 -9.35 -20.04
C SER A 127 -7.74 -9.23 -18.63
N ALA A 128 -8.98 -8.75 -18.47
CA ALA A 128 -9.66 -8.73 -17.17
C ALA A 128 -9.96 -10.12 -16.61
N TYR A 129 -10.31 -11.09 -17.46
CA TYR A 129 -10.51 -12.49 -17.05
C TYR A 129 -9.19 -13.18 -16.64
N ALA A 130 -8.03 -12.68 -17.06
CA ALA A 130 -6.75 -13.25 -16.66
C ALA A 130 -6.33 -12.85 -15.24
N VAL A 131 -6.94 -11.80 -14.67
CA VAL A 131 -6.58 -11.30 -13.34
C VAL A 131 -7.24 -12.13 -12.25
N THR A 132 -6.42 -12.85 -11.48
CA THR A 132 -6.85 -13.66 -10.33
C THR A 132 -6.46 -13.04 -8.99
N THR A 133 -5.52 -12.09 -8.99
CA THR A 133 -5.14 -11.31 -7.80
C THR A 133 -5.11 -9.81 -8.11
N LEU A 134 -5.81 -9.00 -7.31
CA LEU A 134 -5.74 -7.55 -7.31
C LEU A 134 -4.97 -7.06 -6.08
N ILE A 135 -3.91 -6.29 -6.30
CA ILE A 135 -3.12 -5.67 -5.23
C ILE A 135 -3.33 -4.16 -5.25
N LEU A 136 -3.98 -3.67 -4.20
CA LEU A 136 -4.23 -2.25 -3.92
C LEU A 136 -3.56 -1.83 -2.60
N SER A 137 -2.44 -2.46 -2.28
CA SER A 137 -1.72 -2.19 -1.02
C SER A 137 -0.91 -0.89 -1.11
N ASP A 138 -0.51 -0.32 0.03
CA ASP A 138 0.42 0.82 0.08
C ASP A 138 -0.07 2.12 -0.61
N ASN A 139 -1.38 2.28 -0.79
CA ASN A 139 -2.00 3.41 -1.51
C ASN A 139 -2.49 4.52 -0.58
N GLU A 140 -2.36 4.36 0.74
CA GLU A 140 -2.86 5.31 1.73
C GLU A 140 -4.36 5.66 1.57
N LEU A 141 -5.16 4.73 1.02
CA LEU A 141 -6.60 4.92 0.80
C LEU A 141 -7.34 5.09 2.13
N ARG A 142 -8.31 6.00 2.17
CA ARG A 142 -9.10 6.32 3.37
C ARG A 142 -10.47 5.68 3.28
N ASN A 143 -11.23 5.70 4.37
CA ASN A 143 -12.57 5.10 4.44
C ASN A 143 -13.48 5.40 3.23
N PRO A 144 -13.61 6.65 2.73
CA PRO A 144 -14.46 6.93 1.57
C PRO A 144 -14.00 6.25 0.28
N ASP A 145 -12.70 5.93 0.18
CA ASP A 145 -12.11 5.35 -1.02
C ASP A 145 -12.38 3.84 -1.16
N MET A 146 -12.91 3.19 -0.10
CA MET A 146 -13.29 1.77 -0.16
C MET A 146 -14.32 1.51 -1.26
N ALA A 147 -15.19 2.49 -1.56
CA ALA A 147 -16.13 2.41 -2.67
C ALA A 147 -15.44 2.25 -4.04
N TYR A 148 -14.28 2.89 -4.24
CA TYR A 148 -13.51 2.76 -5.48
C TYR A 148 -12.79 1.41 -5.57
N ALA A 149 -12.30 0.88 -4.43
CA ALA A 149 -11.77 -0.49 -4.37
C ALA A 149 -12.87 -1.52 -4.67
N ALA A 150 -14.08 -1.32 -4.15
CA ALA A 150 -15.23 -2.18 -4.45
C ALA A 150 -15.59 -2.13 -5.94
N ALA A 151 -15.65 -0.95 -6.55
CA ALA A 151 -15.88 -0.79 -7.99
C ALA A 151 -14.79 -1.49 -8.82
N ALA A 152 -13.52 -1.34 -8.45
CA ALA A 152 -12.39 -1.99 -9.12
C ALA A 152 -12.52 -3.52 -9.14
N VAL A 153 -12.94 -4.14 -8.04
CA VAL A 153 -13.13 -5.60 -7.96
C VAL A 153 -14.24 -6.09 -8.88
N GLN A 154 -15.31 -5.30 -9.10
CA GLN A 154 -16.39 -5.67 -10.02
C GLN A 154 -15.96 -5.72 -11.49
N LEU A 155 -14.84 -5.07 -11.84
CA LEU A 155 -14.27 -5.13 -13.19
C LEU A 155 -13.51 -6.45 -13.45
N LEU A 156 -13.22 -7.23 -12.41
CA LEU A 156 -12.31 -8.38 -12.47
C LEU A 156 -13.08 -9.69 -12.14
N PRO A 157 -13.75 -10.31 -13.12
CA PRO A 157 -14.74 -11.36 -12.87
C PRO A 157 -14.17 -12.67 -12.32
N LEU A 158 -12.86 -12.89 -12.45
CA LEU A 158 -12.16 -14.08 -11.93
C LEU A 158 -11.19 -13.75 -10.78
N CYS A 159 -11.28 -12.55 -10.20
CA CYS A 159 -10.42 -12.12 -9.10
C CYS A 159 -10.71 -12.94 -7.84
N ARG A 160 -9.74 -13.74 -7.41
CA ARG A 160 -9.84 -14.62 -6.23
C ARG A 160 -9.30 -13.95 -4.97
N ALA A 161 -8.30 -13.09 -5.11
CA ALA A 161 -7.66 -12.44 -3.98
C ALA A 161 -7.59 -10.92 -4.18
N VAL A 162 -8.03 -10.17 -3.16
CA VAL A 162 -7.95 -8.70 -3.13
C VAL A 162 -7.08 -8.31 -1.94
N LYS A 163 -5.97 -7.60 -2.19
CA LYS A 163 -5.04 -7.15 -1.14
C LYS A 163 -5.19 -5.66 -0.90
N LEU A 164 -5.60 -5.29 0.31
CA LEU A 164 -5.91 -3.92 0.75
C LEU A 164 -5.02 -3.47 1.92
N ARG A 165 -3.90 -4.13 2.17
CA ARG A 165 -2.99 -3.81 3.28
C ARG A 165 -2.33 -2.44 3.14
N ARG A 166 -1.86 -1.91 4.26
CA ARG A 166 -1.04 -0.68 4.32
C ARG A 166 -1.77 0.50 3.67
N ASN A 167 -3.07 0.55 3.84
CA ASN A 167 -3.91 1.70 3.57
C ASN A 167 -4.19 2.44 4.90
N ARG A 168 -5.13 3.38 4.87
CA ARG A 168 -5.57 4.16 6.03
C ARG A 168 -7.04 3.87 6.33
N PHE A 169 -7.49 2.65 6.05
CA PHE A 169 -8.84 2.26 6.39
C PHE A 169 -8.95 2.06 7.91
N GLY A 170 -10.06 2.49 8.48
CA GLY A 170 -10.32 2.37 9.91
C GLY A 170 -9.60 3.39 10.79
N TYR A 171 -8.92 4.38 10.21
CA TYR A 171 -8.38 5.49 11.00
C TYR A 171 -9.53 6.37 11.49
N GLY A 172 -9.76 6.37 12.80
CA GLY A 172 -10.83 7.14 13.44
C GLY A 172 -11.83 6.25 14.15
N THR A 173 -13.11 6.62 14.07
CA THR A 173 -14.21 5.87 14.70
C THR A 173 -14.75 4.78 13.77
N PRO A 174 -15.36 3.71 14.32
CA PRO A 174 -16.07 2.71 13.53
C PRO A 174 -17.03 3.32 12.51
N ASP A 175 -16.84 2.96 11.24
CA ASP A 175 -17.55 3.51 10.08
C ASP A 175 -18.29 2.41 9.33
N ARG A 176 -19.60 2.31 9.58
CA ARG A 176 -20.47 1.29 8.96
C ARG A 176 -20.58 1.46 7.45
N ALA A 177 -20.40 2.67 6.90
CA ALA A 177 -20.45 2.87 5.45
C ALA A 177 -19.24 2.23 4.77
N MET A 178 -18.05 2.41 5.34
CA MET A 178 -16.84 1.74 4.86
C MET A 178 -16.95 0.21 4.95
N ILE A 179 -17.49 -0.32 6.06
CA ILE A 179 -17.73 -1.77 6.20
C ILE A 179 -18.75 -2.29 5.18
N ALA A 180 -19.78 -1.51 4.84
CA ALA A 180 -20.73 -1.86 3.80
C ALA A 180 -20.09 -1.93 2.40
N GLU A 181 -19.13 -1.04 2.09
CA GLU A 181 -18.37 -1.12 0.84
C GLU A 181 -17.40 -2.31 0.83
N LEU A 182 -16.71 -2.58 1.94
CA LEU A 182 -15.88 -3.79 2.11
C LEU A 182 -16.72 -5.06 1.91
N ARG A 183 -17.94 -5.09 2.45
CA ARG A 183 -18.87 -6.21 2.32
C ARG A 183 -19.15 -6.54 0.86
N LYS A 184 -19.29 -5.55 -0.03
CA LYS A 184 -19.47 -5.76 -1.48
C LYS A 184 -18.29 -6.50 -2.11
N ILE A 185 -17.06 -6.27 -1.64
CA ILE A 185 -15.87 -6.99 -2.09
C ILE A 185 -15.92 -8.44 -1.61
N VAL A 186 -16.21 -8.65 -0.33
CA VAL A 186 -16.23 -9.99 0.29
C VAL A 186 -17.38 -10.85 -0.25
N GLU A 187 -18.53 -10.26 -0.51
CA GLU A 187 -19.71 -10.95 -1.09
C GLU A 187 -19.52 -11.32 -2.56
N ASN A 188 -18.55 -10.74 -3.27
CA ASN A 188 -18.28 -11.11 -4.65
C ASN A 188 -18.01 -12.62 -4.78
N GLU A 189 -18.71 -13.28 -5.70
CA GLU A 189 -18.70 -14.74 -5.87
C GLU A 189 -17.35 -15.28 -6.31
N SER A 190 -16.55 -14.49 -7.04
CA SER A 190 -15.21 -14.89 -7.49
C SER A 190 -14.17 -14.78 -6.38
N VAL A 191 -14.35 -13.82 -5.47
CA VAL A 191 -13.44 -13.52 -4.37
C VAL A 191 -13.47 -14.64 -3.32
N ARG A 192 -12.28 -15.11 -2.96
CA ARG A 192 -12.01 -16.13 -1.95
C ARG A 192 -11.26 -15.55 -0.76
N PHE A 193 -10.42 -14.54 -1.00
CA PHE A 193 -9.62 -13.90 0.03
C PHE A 193 -9.65 -12.39 -0.12
N VAL A 194 -9.91 -11.69 0.98
CA VAL A 194 -9.76 -10.24 1.10
C VAL A 194 -8.80 -9.98 2.23
N ASP A 195 -7.61 -9.52 1.86
CA ASP A 195 -6.49 -9.34 2.77
C ASP A 195 -6.40 -7.89 3.23
N VAL A 196 -6.75 -7.69 4.50
CA VAL A 196 -6.84 -6.40 5.19
C VAL A 196 -5.93 -6.37 6.42
N ALA A 197 -4.97 -7.31 6.49
CA ALA A 197 -4.11 -7.41 7.67
C ALA A 197 -3.30 -6.12 7.86
N GLY A 198 -3.31 -5.63 9.10
CA GLY A 198 -2.64 -4.37 9.47
C GLY A 198 -3.50 -3.11 9.31
N GLU A 199 -4.73 -3.21 8.80
CA GLU A 199 -5.66 -2.08 8.80
C GLU A 199 -6.27 -1.84 10.19
N MET A 200 -6.55 -0.58 10.52
CA MET A 200 -7.03 -0.20 11.86
C MET A 200 -8.43 -0.74 12.18
N PHE A 201 -9.25 -1.00 11.16
CA PHE A 201 -10.60 -1.54 11.34
C PHE A 201 -10.62 -3.04 11.71
N THR A 202 -9.45 -3.64 11.92
CA THR A 202 -9.29 -5.02 12.37
C THR A 202 -9.17 -5.16 13.89
N GLY A 203 -9.27 -4.06 14.64
CA GLY A 203 -9.31 -4.06 16.10
C GLY A 203 -10.68 -4.44 16.67
N SER A 204 -10.72 -5.13 17.83
CA SER A 204 -11.94 -5.65 18.45
C SER A 204 -13.03 -4.60 18.72
N ASP A 205 -12.66 -3.32 18.85
CA ASP A 205 -13.57 -2.19 18.96
C ASP A 205 -14.44 -1.97 17.71
N TRP A 206 -14.06 -2.52 16.56
CA TRP A 206 -14.84 -2.51 15.33
C TRP A 206 -15.87 -3.62 15.22
N GLN A 207 -15.88 -4.59 16.15
CA GLN A 207 -16.74 -5.78 16.08
C GLN A 207 -18.23 -5.46 15.83
N GLU A 208 -18.76 -4.40 16.45
CA GLU A 208 -20.16 -4.01 16.28
C GLU A 208 -20.50 -3.60 14.84
N ALA A 209 -19.53 -3.01 14.12
CA ALA A 209 -19.70 -2.63 12.72
C ALA A 209 -19.85 -3.85 11.79
N PHE A 210 -19.45 -5.04 12.24
CA PHE A 210 -19.58 -6.33 11.55
C PHE A 210 -20.72 -7.21 12.11
N SER A 211 -21.58 -6.66 12.98
CA SER A 211 -22.61 -7.44 13.69
C SER A 211 -23.59 -8.20 12.78
N ASP A 212 -23.76 -7.76 11.53
CA ASP A 212 -24.64 -8.35 10.52
C ASP A 212 -23.92 -9.27 9.52
N TRP A 213 -22.62 -9.51 9.70
CA TRP A 213 -21.85 -10.40 8.82
C TRP A 213 -22.10 -11.87 9.14
N PRO A 214 -22.57 -12.67 8.16
CA PRO A 214 -22.69 -14.11 8.36
C PRO A 214 -21.32 -14.79 8.32
N GLU A 215 -21.25 -16.01 8.87
CA GLU A 215 -20.03 -16.83 8.92
C GLU A 215 -19.31 -16.93 7.56
N ALA A 216 -20.06 -17.05 6.47
CA ALA A 216 -19.50 -17.19 5.12
C ALA A 216 -18.59 -16.02 4.69
N LEU A 217 -18.80 -14.80 5.21
CA LEU A 217 -17.94 -13.66 4.90
C LEU A 217 -16.62 -13.73 5.67
N TRP A 218 -16.66 -14.19 6.92
CA TRP A 218 -15.47 -14.42 7.75
C TRP A 218 -14.55 -15.51 7.19
N GLN A 219 -15.11 -16.44 6.40
CA GLN A 219 -14.31 -17.45 5.68
C GLN A 219 -13.48 -16.88 4.53
N LYS A 220 -13.60 -15.59 4.21
CA LYS A 220 -12.87 -14.91 3.15
C LYS A 220 -11.97 -13.76 3.65
N LEU A 221 -12.21 -13.22 4.85
CA LEU A 221 -11.46 -12.08 5.36
C LEU A 221 -10.16 -12.55 6.05
N VAL A 222 -9.04 -11.93 5.68
CA VAL A 222 -7.72 -12.15 6.28
C VAL A 222 -7.28 -10.86 6.95
N PHE A 223 -7.22 -10.86 8.28
CA PHE A 223 -6.98 -9.66 9.09
C PHE A 223 -5.80 -9.81 10.07
N ILE A 224 -5.30 -11.04 10.28
CA ILE A 224 -4.09 -11.31 11.07
C ILE A 224 -2.92 -11.57 10.11
N PRO A 225 -1.79 -10.86 10.27
CA PRO A 225 -0.60 -11.13 9.47
C PRO A 225 0.03 -12.48 9.84
N LEU A 226 0.64 -13.17 8.87
CA LEU A 226 1.24 -14.51 9.05
C LEU A 226 2.13 -14.61 10.29
N VAL A 227 2.97 -13.60 10.53
CA VAL A 227 3.91 -13.55 11.65
C VAL A 227 3.22 -13.63 13.02
N TRP A 228 1.96 -13.23 13.12
CA TRP A 228 1.18 -13.26 14.37
C TRP A 228 0.29 -14.51 14.46
N LEU A 229 -0.04 -15.15 13.34
CA LEU A 229 -0.98 -16.27 13.28
C LEU A 229 -0.61 -17.43 14.22
N LYS A 230 0.67 -17.84 14.25
CA LYS A 230 1.14 -19.00 15.03
C LYS A 230 0.97 -18.82 16.55
N GLY A 231 1.05 -17.58 17.02
CA GLY A 231 0.93 -17.23 18.45
C GLY A 231 -0.40 -16.56 18.81
N HIS A 232 -1.32 -16.41 17.85
CA HIS A 232 -2.55 -15.66 18.05
C HIS A 232 -3.47 -16.35 19.05
N ASN A 233 -3.90 -15.61 20.06
CA ASN A 233 -4.87 -16.11 21.04
C ASN A 233 -6.30 -15.87 20.56
N TRP A 234 -6.80 -16.81 19.77
CA TRP A 234 -8.17 -16.83 19.25
C TRP A 234 -9.28 -16.85 20.32
N ASN A 235 -8.95 -17.09 21.59
CA ASN A 235 -9.93 -17.11 22.69
C ASN A 235 -10.14 -15.73 23.33
N ASN A 236 -9.33 -14.73 22.98
CA ASN A 236 -9.56 -13.35 23.37
C ASN A 236 -10.57 -12.69 22.41
N PRO A 237 -11.26 -11.61 22.85
CA PRO A 237 -12.18 -10.89 21.96
C PRO A 237 -11.44 -10.42 20.71
N ASP A 238 -11.94 -10.87 19.56
CA ASP A 238 -11.43 -10.55 18.24
C ASP A 238 -12.58 -9.99 17.39
N ILE A 239 -12.29 -9.33 16.28
CA ILE A 239 -13.31 -8.71 15.41
C ILE A 239 -14.32 -9.72 14.89
N CYS A 240 -13.91 -10.99 14.74
CA CYS A 240 -14.75 -12.04 14.21
C CYS A 240 -15.78 -12.58 15.21
N GLY A 241 -15.74 -12.15 16.48
CA GLY A 241 -16.71 -12.55 17.50
C GLY A 241 -16.92 -14.07 17.56
N PRO A 242 -18.15 -14.58 17.35
CA PRO A 242 -18.43 -16.02 17.42
C PRO A 242 -17.82 -16.83 16.25
N PHE A 243 -17.33 -16.18 15.19
CA PHE A 243 -16.85 -16.83 13.95
C PHE A 243 -15.35 -17.14 13.96
N VAL A 244 -14.79 -17.40 15.14
CA VAL A 244 -13.36 -17.73 15.33
C VAL A 244 -12.92 -18.90 14.47
N ALA A 245 -13.67 -20.01 14.46
CA ALA A 245 -13.31 -21.21 13.72
C ALA A 245 -13.23 -20.96 12.20
N ALA A 246 -14.23 -20.24 11.65
CA ALA A 246 -14.27 -19.84 10.25
C ALA A 246 -13.11 -18.92 9.89
N SER A 247 -12.82 -17.92 10.73
CA SER A 247 -11.73 -16.98 10.52
C SER A 247 -10.37 -17.67 10.57
N ARG A 248 -10.16 -18.57 11.54
CA ARG A 248 -8.92 -19.36 11.65
C ARG A 248 -8.68 -20.21 10.40
N ALA A 249 -9.70 -20.94 9.95
CA ALA A 249 -9.61 -21.75 8.73
C ALA A 249 -9.36 -20.91 7.47
N CYS A 250 -9.88 -19.67 7.42
CA CYS A 250 -9.55 -18.71 6.36
C CYS A 250 -8.05 -18.40 6.34
N HIS A 251 -7.47 -17.98 7.47
CA HIS A 251 -6.06 -17.61 7.57
C HIS A 251 -5.13 -18.79 7.28
N GLU A 252 -5.44 -19.99 7.81
CA GLU A 252 -4.66 -21.20 7.55
C GLU A 252 -4.65 -21.56 6.05
N ARG A 253 -5.78 -21.39 5.34
CA ARG A 253 -5.85 -21.60 3.87
C ARG A 253 -5.09 -20.52 3.11
N TYR A 254 -5.22 -19.25 3.51
CA TYR A 254 -4.56 -18.14 2.83
C TYR A 254 -3.03 -18.28 2.90
N TYR A 255 -2.50 -18.64 4.07
CA TYR A 255 -1.05 -18.78 4.29
C TYR A 255 -0.53 -20.22 4.15
N ALA A 256 -1.22 -21.09 3.41
CA ALA A 256 -0.80 -22.48 3.25
C ALA A 256 0.59 -22.64 2.60
N SER A 257 1.01 -21.68 1.76
CA SER A 257 2.37 -21.62 1.19
C SER A 257 3.44 -21.08 2.14
N ASN A 258 3.04 -20.63 3.35
CA ASN A 258 3.90 -19.94 4.31
C ASN A 258 4.55 -18.66 3.76
N GLU A 259 3.90 -18.02 2.79
CA GLU A 259 4.30 -16.71 2.26
C GLU A 259 3.49 -15.59 2.93
N PRO A 260 4.08 -14.43 3.25
CA PRO A 260 3.35 -13.33 3.87
C PRO A 260 2.35 -12.65 2.91
N GLU A 261 2.61 -12.68 1.60
CA GLU A 261 1.80 -12.04 0.57
C GLU A 261 1.57 -12.97 -0.65
N PRO A 262 0.85 -14.09 -0.49
CA PRO A 262 0.66 -15.09 -1.54
C PRO A 262 -0.11 -14.52 -2.75
N ILE A 263 0.17 -15.03 -3.95
CA ILE A 263 -0.49 -14.69 -5.22
C ILE A 263 -1.35 -15.88 -5.66
N PHE A 264 -2.61 -15.63 -6.02
CA PHE A 264 -3.63 -16.63 -6.39
C PHE A 264 -4.07 -16.49 -7.83
#